data_AF-A0A1Q3LPQ0-F1
#
_entry.id   AF-A0A1Q3LPQ0-F1
#
_cell.length_a   1.000
_cell.length_b   1.000
_cell.length_c   1.000
_cell.angle_alpha   90.00
_cell.angle_beta   90.00
_cell.angle_gamma   90.00
#
_symmetry.space_group_name_H-M   'P 1'
#
loop_
_entity.id
_entity.type
_entity.pdbx_description
1 polymer ?
#
loop_
_entity_poly.entity_id
_entity_poly.type
_entity_poly.pdbx_seq_one_letter_code
_entity_poly.pdbx_strand_id
1 'polypeptide(L)'
;MGWPAAAGIAYNTSVGAFIIPVCLGVNLLMLLTKTTKTVNIDLWNYWHFAFVGALSYFATQSILWGFFSAIICYILTLIIADWMAPRFQKYYKDMDGISIPQPFSGGFAPIALAINKGLDLIPGINKINIDAEGMKKKFGLLGEPLFLGVIVGSGIGIFAGYNFQKILTLGVAMGAVMELIPRITGLFIEGLKPISEATKELIARKFKKSSGLYIGMTPALVIGHPTTLVVSLLLIPVILVLAVILPGNQFLPLASLAGMFYLFPLILPITKGNVFKSFIIGLIILVAGLYITTNLAPAFTKAAVDVYQNAGDQSVKDAVKIPAGFSDAAALDFASSPFSWMLYHLTVTIKYVGPAILVLFTLCMMLWNRRRIVKEGKLHAAEVEAQERG
;
A
#
# COMPACT_ATOMS: atom_id res chain seq x y z
N MET A 1 3.09 4.53 -16.41
CA MET A 1 2.63 5.75 -15.73
C MET A 1 2.86 5.62 -14.23
N GLY A 2 2.84 6.71 -13.46
CA GLY A 2 3.01 6.68 -12.00
C GLY A 2 1.67 6.77 -11.25
N TRP A 3 1.72 6.67 -9.92
CA TRP A 3 0.54 6.76 -9.06
C TRP A 3 -0.36 8.00 -9.28
N PRO A 4 0.13 9.22 -9.63
CA PRO A 4 -0.76 10.36 -9.85
C PRO A 4 -1.69 10.14 -11.06
N ALA A 5 -1.19 9.47 -12.09
CA ALA A 5 -2.00 9.09 -13.25
C ALA A 5 -3.08 8.09 -12.87
N ALA A 6 -2.72 7.05 -12.09
CA ALA A 6 -3.68 6.04 -11.63
C ALA A 6 -4.78 6.65 -10.74
N ALA A 7 -4.41 7.55 -9.83
CA ALA A 7 -5.36 8.30 -9.01
C ALA A 7 -6.24 9.25 -9.84
N GLY A 8 -5.65 9.93 -10.83
CA GLY A 8 -6.35 10.78 -11.78
C GLY A 8 -7.40 10.00 -12.56
N ILE A 9 -7.05 8.82 -13.08
CA ILE A 9 -8.00 7.91 -13.73
C ILE A 9 -9.12 7.54 -12.75
N ALA A 10 -8.77 7.08 -11.56
CA ALA A 10 -9.72 6.59 -10.57
C ALA A 10 -10.79 7.63 -10.21
N TYR A 11 -10.38 8.86 -9.89
CA TYR A 11 -11.30 9.92 -9.44
C TYR A 11 -12.10 10.57 -10.57
N ASN A 12 -11.63 10.50 -11.81
CA ASN A 12 -12.36 11.06 -12.96
C ASN A 12 -13.31 10.04 -13.62
N THR A 13 -13.69 8.99 -12.88
CA THR A 13 -14.74 8.05 -13.30
C THR A 13 -16.06 8.27 -12.56
N SER A 14 -17.15 7.74 -13.10
CA SER A 14 -18.44 7.72 -12.41
C SER A 14 -18.40 6.97 -11.07
N VAL A 15 -17.56 5.94 -10.96
CA VAL A 15 -17.33 5.23 -9.68
C VAL A 15 -16.57 6.13 -8.70
N GLY A 16 -15.53 6.81 -9.19
CA GLY A 16 -14.71 7.75 -8.42
C GLY A 16 -15.51 8.88 -7.80
N ALA A 17 -16.50 9.44 -8.51
CA ALA A 17 -17.34 10.53 -8.02
C ALA A 17 -18.08 10.20 -6.71
N PHE A 18 -18.48 8.94 -6.51
CA PHE A 18 -19.23 8.51 -5.31
C PHE A 18 -18.46 7.56 -4.40
N ILE A 19 -17.17 7.30 -4.67
CA ILE A 19 -16.41 6.31 -3.90
C ILE A 19 -16.32 6.67 -2.42
N ILE A 20 -16.11 7.96 -2.11
CA ILE A 20 -15.93 8.44 -0.74
C ILE A 20 -17.19 8.20 0.10
N PRO A 21 -18.37 8.72 -0.26
CA PRO A 21 -19.58 8.48 0.53
C PRO A 21 -19.94 6.99 0.63
N VAL A 22 -19.76 6.21 -0.44
CA VAL A 22 -20.03 4.77 -0.42
C VAL A 22 -19.12 4.05 0.57
N CYS A 23 -17.80 4.24 0.48
CA CYS A 23 -16.84 3.59 1.36
C CYS A 23 -17.00 4.05 2.83
N LEU A 24 -17.29 5.33 3.08
CA LEU A 24 -17.61 5.81 4.43
C LEU A 24 -18.88 5.17 5.00
N GLY A 25 -19.93 5.02 4.19
CA GLY A 25 -21.14 4.30 4.59
C GLY A 25 -20.86 2.84 4.94
N VAL A 26 -20.05 2.15 4.14
CA VAL A 26 -19.59 0.78 4.42
C VAL A 26 -18.76 0.73 5.71
N ASN A 27 -17.85 1.69 5.93
CA ASN A 27 -17.05 1.73 7.15
C ASN A 27 -17.93 1.87 8.38
N LEU A 28 -18.89 2.80 8.36
CA LEU A 28 -19.84 3.02 9.45
C LEU A 28 -20.66 1.76 9.71
N LEU A 29 -21.18 1.12 8.67
CA LEU A 29 -21.91 -0.15 8.80
C LEU A 29 -21.05 -1.22 9.47
N MET A 30 -19.80 -1.39 9.01
CA MET A 30 -18.88 -2.37 9.58
C MET A 30 -18.53 -2.10 11.04
N LEU A 31 -18.43 -0.82 11.43
CA LEU A 31 -18.21 -0.43 12.83
C LEU A 31 -19.44 -0.80 13.68
N LEU A 32 -20.65 -0.50 13.20
CA LEU A 32 -21.91 -0.86 13.87
C LEU A 32 -22.08 -2.38 14.02
N THR A 33 -21.74 -3.14 12.99
CA THR A 33 -21.79 -4.62 13.01
C THR A 33 -20.60 -5.27 13.74
N LYS A 34 -19.64 -4.45 14.21
CA LYS A 34 -18.38 -4.88 14.87
C LYS A 34 -17.54 -5.81 13.98
N THR A 35 -17.56 -5.59 12.67
CA THR A 35 -16.73 -6.33 11.69
C THR A 35 -15.45 -5.58 11.34
N THR A 36 -15.28 -4.35 11.83
CA THR A 36 -14.01 -3.60 11.84
C THR A 36 -13.86 -2.80 13.14
N LYS A 37 -12.62 -2.48 13.54
CA LYS A 37 -12.28 -1.48 14.56
C LYS A 37 -11.70 -0.20 13.94
N THR A 38 -11.18 -0.28 12.72
CA THR A 38 -10.65 0.87 12.00
C THR A 38 -11.74 1.83 11.55
N VAL A 39 -11.68 3.06 12.04
CA VAL A 39 -12.35 4.25 11.49
C VAL A 39 -11.42 4.87 10.45
N ASN A 40 -11.71 4.66 9.17
CA ASN A 40 -10.83 5.05 8.08
C ASN A 40 -11.06 6.51 7.67
N ILE A 41 -10.17 7.39 8.13
CA ILE A 41 -10.17 8.82 7.84
C ILE A 41 -9.12 9.23 6.79
N ASP A 42 -8.42 8.25 6.20
CA ASP A 42 -7.44 8.46 5.13
C ASP A 42 -8.13 8.63 3.76
N LEU A 43 -8.92 9.71 3.65
CA LEU A 43 -9.79 9.95 2.50
C LEU A 43 -9.01 10.08 1.19
N TRP A 44 -7.78 10.58 1.24
CA TRP A 44 -6.94 10.69 0.04
C TRP A 44 -6.72 9.33 -0.62
N ASN A 45 -6.44 8.29 0.17
CA ASN A 45 -6.11 6.97 -0.34
C ASN A 45 -7.34 6.20 -0.88
N TYR A 46 -8.54 6.79 -0.87
CA TYR A 46 -9.74 6.14 -1.41
C TYR A 46 -9.67 5.96 -2.93
N TRP A 47 -8.76 6.67 -3.61
CA TRP A 47 -8.49 6.48 -5.03
C TRP A 47 -8.14 5.03 -5.37
N HIS A 48 -7.55 4.26 -4.45
CA HIS A 48 -7.26 2.85 -4.68
C HIS A 48 -8.55 2.04 -4.87
N PHE A 49 -9.56 2.27 -4.02
CA PHE A 49 -10.85 1.57 -4.13
C PHE A 49 -11.59 2.01 -5.39
N ALA A 50 -11.55 3.31 -5.70
CA ALA A 50 -12.08 3.85 -6.94
C ALA A 50 -11.36 3.26 -8.16
N PHE A 51 -10.05 3.02 -8.08
CA PHE A 51 -9.25 2.48 -9.16
C PHE A 51 -9.69 1.05 -9.55
N VAL A 52 -9.79 0.14 -8.57
CA VAL A 52 -10.28 -1.23 -8.85
C VAL A 52 -11.75 -1.22 -9.31
N GLY A 53 -12.55 -0.32 -8.76
CA GLY A 53 -13.93 -0.11 -9.23
C GLY A 53 -13.98 0.41 -10.67
N ALA A 54 -13.12 1.37 -11.03
CA ALA A 54 -13.00 1.92 -12.37
C ALA A 54 -12.57 0.85 -13.38
N LEU A 55 -11.56 0.04 -13.06
CA LEU A 55 -11.15 -1.08 -13.92
C LEU A 55 -12.30 -2.06 -14.17
N SER A 56 -13.06 -2.39 -13.13
CA SER A 56 -14.21 -3.29 -13.23
C SER A 56 -15.34 -2.66 -14.05
N TYR A 57 -15.61 -1.36 -13.84
CA TYR A 57 -16.58 -0.59 -14.61
C TYR A 57 -16.24 -0.58 -16.10
N PHE A 58 -15.02 -0.20 -16.48
CA PHE A 58 -14.64 -0.11 -17.89
C PHE A 58 -14.57 -1.47 -18.58
N ALA A 59 -14.26 -2.54 -17.84
CA ALA A 59 -14.23 -3.88 -18.41
C ALA A 59 -15.62 -4.50 -18.55
N THR A 60 -16.59 -4.13 -17.71
CA THR A 60 -17.96 -4.68 -17.72
C THR A 60 -19.02 -3.74 -18.29
N GLN A 61 -18.68 -2.47 -18.47
CA GLN A 61 -19.59 -1.36 -18.79
C GLN A 61 -20.75 -1.22 -17.77
N SER A 62 -20.51 -1.61 -16.51
CA SER A 62 -21.52 -1.59 -15.44
C SER A 62 -21.00 -0.94 -14.19
N ILE A 63 -21.64 0.16 -13.78
CA ILE A 63 -21.29 0.90 -12.58
C ILE A 63 -21.52 0.07 -11.31
N LEU A 64 -22.51 -0.84 -11.33
CA LEU A 64 -22.80 -1.73 -10.20
C LEU A 64 -21.65 -2.70 -9.95
N TRP A 65 -21.06 -3.27 -11.00
CA TRP A 65 -19.86 -4.12 -10.88
C TRP A 65 -18.64 -3.30 -10.44
N GLY A 66 -18.56 -2.03 -10.84
CA GLY A 66 -17.57 -1.09 -10.32
C GLY A 66 -17.65 -0.90 -8.82
N PHE A 67 -18.83 -0.53 -8.29
CA PHE A 67 -19.03 -0.39 -6.84
C PHE A 67 -18.87 -1.71 -6.09
N PHE A 68 -19.31 -2.83 -6.67
CA PHE A 68 -19.11 -4.14 -6.07
C PHE A 68 -17.62 -4.42 -5.80
N SER A 69 -16.76 -4.31 -6.82
CA SER A 69 -15.32 -4.55 -6.64
C SER A 69 -14.69 -3.58 -5.64
N ALA A 70 -15.08 -2.30 -5.69
CA ALA A 70 -14.59 -1.28 -4.78
C ALA A 70 -14.97 -1.56 -3.32
N ILE A 71 -16.22 -1.93 -3.05
CA ILE A 71 -16.74 -2.25 -1.71
C ILE A 71 -16.03 -3.51 -1.17
N ILE A 72 -15.90 -4.56 -1.97
CA ILE A 72 -15.19 -5.78 -1.55
C ILE A 72 -13.72 -5.46 -1.23
N CYS A 73 -13.04 -4.69 -2.08
CA CYS A 73 -11.68 -4.22 -1.84
C CYS A 73 -11.57 -3.47 -0.51
N TYR A 74 -12.50 -2.56 -0.27
CA TYR A 74 -12.56 -1.74 0.93
C TYR A 74 -12.75 -2.56 2.21
N ILE A 75 -13.74 -3.45 2.23
CA ILE A 75 -14.04 -4.32 3.38
C ILE A 75 -12.82 -5.17 3.75
N LEU A 76 -12.25 -5.85 2.77
CA LEU A 76 -11.09 -6.71 2.99
C LEU A 76 -9.86 -5.90 3.45
N THR A 77 -9.70 -4.67 2.96
CA THR A 77 -8.63 -3.76 3.40
C THR A 77 -8.78 -3.35 4.86
N LEU A 78 -9.99 -3.02 5.32
CA LEU A 78 -10.26 -2.72 6.73
C LEU A 78 -9.95 -3.92 7.63
N ILE A 79 -10.30 -5.13 7.20
CA ILE A 79 -9.99 -6.35 7.95
C ILE A 79 -8.48 -6.58 8.06
N ILE A 80 -7.73 -6.34 6.97
CA ILE A 80 -6.27 -6.41 6.99
C ILE A 80 -5.69 -5.33 7.90
N ALA A 81 -6.23 -4.11 7.87
CA ALA A 81 -5.81 -2.99 8.72
C ALA A 81 -5.95 -3.34 10.20
N ASP A 82 -7.10 -3.87 10.62
CA ASP A 82 -7.33 -4.37 11.99
C ASP A 82 -6.36 -5.50 12.37
N TRP A 83 -6.13 -6.44 11.46
CA TRP A 83 -5.24 -7.57 11.71
C TRP A 83 -3.77 -7.16 11.86
N MET A 84 -3.35 -6.15 11.10
CA MET A 84 -1.98 -5.65 11.11
C MET A 84 -1.73 -4.57 12.15
N ALA A 85 -2.76 -3.87 12.63
CA ALA A 85 -2.64 -2.77 13.57
C ALA A 85 -1.78 -3.11 14.81
N PRO A 86 -1.98 -4.23 15.54
CA PRO A 86 -1.13 -4.53 16.71
C PRO A 86 0.36 -4.71 16.36
N ARG A 87 0.67 -5.26 15.18
CA ARG A 87 2.06 -5.44 14.73
C ARG A 87 2.67 -4.11 14.31
N PHE A 88 1.89 -3.31 13.58
CA PHE A 88 2.29 -1.98 13.13
C PHE A 88 2.63 -1.07 14.31
N GLN A 89 1.72 -0.97 15.28
CA GLN A 89 1.88 -0.13 16.48
C GLN A 89 3.03 -0.59 17.38
N LYS A 90 3.26 -1.91 17.47
CA LYS A 90 4.41 -2.44 18.23
C LYS A 90 5.75 -2.13 17.57
N TYR A 91 5.79 -2.04 16.25
CA TYR A 91 7.03 -1.86 15.50
C TYR A 91 7.39 -0.37 15.33
N TYR A 92 6.41 0.47 15.00
CA TYR A 92 6.62 1.90 14.78
C TYR A 92 6.32 2.71 16.04
N LYS A 93 7.22 3.63 16.38
CA LYS A 93 7.07 4.53 17.53
C LYS A 93 5.93 5.53 17.32
N ASP A 94 5.28 5.92 18.41
CA ASP A 94 4.21 6.94 18.45
C ASP A 94 2.98 6.61 17.56
N MET A 95 2.79 5.34 17.21
CA MET A 95 1.68 4.89 16.35
C MET A 95 0.52 4.28 17.13
N ASP A 96 0.47 4.39 18.46
CA ASP A 96 -0.59 3.78 19.27
C ASP A 96 -1.99 4.20 18.79
N GLY A 97 -2.88 3.22 18.62
CA GLY A 97 -4.23 3.44 18.11
C GLY A 97 -4.32 3.64 16.59
N ILE A 98 -3.21 3.66 15.86
CA ILE A 98 -3.19 3.83 14.40
C ILE A 98 -3.29 2.49 13.66
N SER A 99 -4.04 2.47 12.57
CA SER A 99 -4.10 1.36 11.60
C SER A 99 -3.91 1.92 10.18
N ILE A 100 -3.49 1.07 9.25
CA ILE A 100 -3.17 1.49 7.87
C ILE A 100 -4.16 0.82 6.88
N PRO A 101 -5.30 1.46 6.56
CA PRO A 101 -6.33 0.93 5.66
C PRO A 101 -6.04 1.27 4.19
N GLN A 102 -4.81 1.04 3.74
CA GLN A 102 -4.39 1.31 2.37
C GLN A 102 -4.13 -0.02 1.63
N PRO A 103 -4.84 -0.30 0.53
CA PRO A 103 -4.89 -1.66 -0.03
C PRO A 103 -3.61 -2.06 -0.77
N PHE A 104 -2.77 -1.11 -1.19
CA PHE A 104 -1.48 -1.44 -1.80
C PHE A 104 -0.54 -2.03 -0.75
N SER A 105 -0.25 -1.31 0.34
CA SER A 105 0.58 -1.83 1.45
C SER A 105 -0.08 -3.01 2.14
N GLY A 106 -1.39 -2.93 2.39
CA GLY A 106 -2.16 -3.97 3.07
C GLY A 106 -2.27 -5.25 2.27
N GLY A 107 -2.51 -5.16 0.97
CA GLY A 107 -2.66 -6.33 0.09
C GLY A 107 -1.44 -7.23 0.06
N PHE A 108 -0.25 -6.69 0.33
CA PHE A 108 0.99 -7.46 0.41
C PHE A 108 1.26 -8.09 1.78
N ALA A 109 0.62 -7.62 2.85
CA ALA A 109 0.93 -8.08 4.21
C ALA A 109 0.71 -9.59 4.42
N PRO A 110 -0.40 -10.21 3.95
CA PRO A 110 -0.57 -11.67 4.06
C PRO A 110 0.50 -12.46 3.30
N ILE A 111 0.88 -11.98 2.12
CA ILE A 111 1.89 -12.61 1.25
C ILE A 111 3.27 -12.49 1.88
N ALA A 112 3.63 -11.31 2.36
CA ALA A 112 4.86 -11.05 3.08
C ALA A 112 4.98 -11.92 4.34
N LEU A 113 3.88 -12.15 5.07
CA LEU A 113 3.87 -13.06 6.21
C LEU A 113 4.17 -14.50 5.80
N ALA A 114 3.58 -14.99 4.71
CA ALA A 114 3.82 -16.33 4.20
C ALA A 114 5.29 -16.50 3.74
N ILE A 115 5.80 -15.56 2.95
CA ILE A 115 7.19 -15.60 2.48
C ILE A 115 8.16 -15.49 3.66
N ASN A 116 7.94 -14.56 4.60
CA ASN A 116 8.81 -14.41 5.76
C ASN A 116 8.88 -15.70 6.59
N LYS A 117 7.75 -16.38 6.82
CA LYS A 117 7.74 -17.70 7.47
C LYS A 117 8.57 -18.72 6.69
N GLY A 118 8.46 -18.74 5.36
CA GLY A 118 9.29 -19.59 4.51
C GLY A 118 10.78 -19.30 4.69
N LEU A 119 11.17 -18.02 4.70
CA LEU A 119 12.55 -17.61 4.93
C LEU A 119 13.06 -17.98 6.33
N ASP A 120 12.20 -17.94 7.35
CA ASP A 120 12.54 -18.35 8.72
C ASP A 120 12.78 -19.85 8.87
N LEU A 121 12.23 -20.67 7.96
CA LEU A 121 12.42 -22.12 7.94
C LEU A 121 13.73 -22.56 7.26
N ILE A 122 14.34 -21.70 6.44
CA ILE A 122 15.56 -22.04 5.71
C ILE A 122 16.78 -21.87 6.63
N PRO A 123 17.54 -22.94 6.92
CA PRO A 123 18.74 -22.85 7.75
C PRO A 123 19.76 -21.89 7.13
N GLY A 124 20.30 -20.97 7.93
CA GLY A 124 21.26 -19.96 7.48
C GLY A 124 20.58 -18.63 7.18
N ILE A 125 19.58 -18.60 6.29
CA ILE A 125 18.79 -17.38 6.01
C ILE A 125 18.08 -16.89 7.27
N ASN A 126 17.56 -17.81 8.09
CA ASN A 126 16.91 -17.48 9.35
C ASN A 126 17.82 -16.74 10.35
N LYS A 127 19.15 -16.89 10.23
CA LYS A 127 20.15 -16.21 11.08
C LYS A 127 20.61 -14.87 10.52
N ILE A 128 20.32 -14.56 9.24
CA ILE A 128 20.71 -13.28 8.64
C ILE A 128 19.83 -12.19 9.25
N ASN A 129 20.43 -11.32 10.07
CA ASN A 129 19.79 -10.13 10.60
C ASN A 129 20.59 -8.88 10.24
N ILE A 130 20.15 -8.21 9.18
CA ILE A 130 20.75 -6.95 8.72
C ILE A 130 19.68 -5.87 8.90
N ASP A 131 19.95 -4.88 9.73
CA ASP A 131 19.15 -3.66 9.83
C ASP A 131 19.92 -2.48 9.21
N ALA A 132 19.24 -1.35 9.05
CA ALA A 132 19.84 -0.15 8.47
C ALA A 132 21.04 0.35 9.29
N GLU A 133 20.97 0.25 10.62
CA GLU A 133 22.05 0.63 11.53
C GLU A 133 23.28 -0.28 11.39
N GLY A 134 23.07 -1.58 11.25
CA GLY A 134 24.11 -2.59 11.02
C GLY A 134 24.82 -2.39 9.69
N MET A 135 24.11 -1.97 8.64
CA MET A 135 24.76 -1.56 7.39
C MET A 135 25.61 -0.30 7.57
N LYS A 136 25.10 0.73 8.27
CA LYS A 136 25.88 1.92 8.59
C LYS A 136 27.16 1.57 9.37
N LYS A 137 27.05 0.67 10.35
CA LYS A 137 28.19 0.20 11.15
C LYS A 137 29.23 -0.57 10.31
N LYS A 138 28.78 -1.36 9.34
CA LYS A 138 29.67 -2.21 8.50
C LYS A 138 30.28 -1.46 7.32
N PHE A 139 29.51 -0.60 6.67
CA PHE A 139 29.88 0.09 5.43
C PHE A 139 30.21 1.58 5.62
N GLY A 140 30.14 2.09 6.85
CA GLY A 140 30.45 3.49 7.18
C GLY A 140 29.54 4.45 6.41
N LEU A 141 30.15 5.46 5.77
CA LEU A 141 29.44 6.44 4.93
C LEU A 141 28.66 5.78 3.78
N LEU A 142 29.13 4.67 3.23
CA LEU A 142 28.44 3.95 2.16
C LEU A 142 27.12 3.30 2.62
N GLY A 143 26.96 3.10 3.93
CA GLY A 143 25.75 2.54 4.53
C GLY A 143 24.71 3.59 4.89
N GLU A 144 25.00 4.89 4.73
CA GLU A 144 24.05 5.96 5.01
C GLU A 144 23.00 6.07 3.88
N PRO A 145 21.69 6.17 4.20
CA PRO A 145 20.64 6.28 3.18
C PRO A 145 20.88 7.39 2.16
N LEU A 146 21.41 8.55 2.59
CA LEU A 146 21.77 9.66 1.71
C LEU A 146 22.81 9.22 0.66
N PHE A 147 23.92 8.62 1.12
CA PHE A 147 25.00 8.22 0.22
C PHE A 147 24.57 7.09 -0.71
N LEU A 148 23.80 6.12 -0.19
CA LEU A 148 23.16 5.10 -1.01
C LEU A 148 22.29 5.75 -2.09
N GLY A 149 21.48 6.75 -1.73
CA GLY A 149 20.66 7.54 -2.65
C GLY A 149 21.47 8.14 -3.80
N VAL A 150 22.63 8.73 -3.47
CA VAL A 150 23.54 9.30 -4.46
C VAL A 150 24.12 8.24 -5.39
N ILE A 151 24.61 7.12 -4.85
CA ILE A 151 25.18 6.03 -5.66
C ILE A 151 24.12 5.48 -6.60
N VAL A 152 22.95 5.13 -6.08
CA VAL A 152 21.89 4.47 -6.86
C VAL A 152 21.31 5.44 -7.88
N GLY A 153 21.07 6.71 -7.52
CA GLY A 153 20.64 7.73 -8.47
C GLY A 153 21.65 7.94 -9.60
N SER A 154 22.94 8.00 -9.28
CA SER A 154 23.98 8.09 -10.30
C SER A 154 24.01 6.85 -11.20
N GLY A 155 23.87 5.65 -10.61
CA GLY A 155 23.77 4.39 -11.34
C GLY A 155 22.61 4.37 -12.32
N ILE A 156 21.41 4.80 -11.90
CA ILE A 156 20.24 4.94 -12.78
C ILE A 156 20.54 5.91 -13.94
N GLY A 157 21.19 7.05 -13.66
CA GLY A 157 21.56 8.01 -14.69
C GLY A 157 22.52 7.43 -15.73
N ILE A 158 23.48 6.62 -15.30
CA ILE A 158 24.42 5.90 -16.19
C ILE A 158 23.64 4.90 -17.06
N PHE A 159 22.77 4.10 -16.47
CA PHE A 159 21.94 3.14 -17.21
C PHE A 159 21.00 3.83 -18.21
N ALA A 160 20.52 5.03 -17.90
CA ALA A 160 19.69 5.83 -18.79
C ALA A 160 20.47 6.55 -19.91
N GLY A 161 21.80 6.40 -19.97
CA GLY A 161 22.64 7.05 -20.97
C GLY A 161 22.69 8.58 -20.82
N TYR A 162 22.49 9.09 -19.61
CA TYR A 162 22.54 10.53 -19.35
C TYR A 162 23.98 11.07 -19.41
N ASN A 163 24.13 12.36 -19.70
CA ASN A 163 25.45 13.00 -19.63
C ASN A 163 25.92 13.13 -18.17
N PHE A 164 27.22 13.38 -17.97
CA PHE A 164 27.83 13.44 -16.64
C PHE A 164 27.12 14.40 -15.68
N GLN A 165 26.73 15.59 -16.17
CA GLN A 165 25.99 16.56 -15.37
C GLN A 165 24.65 16.01 -14.89
N LYS A 166 23.84 15.43 -15.78
CA LYS A 166 22.53 14.84 -15.42
C LYS A 166 22.67 13.62 -14.52
N ILE A 167 23.72 12.81 -14.68
CA ILE A 167 24.04 11.70 -13.77
C ILE A 167 24.25 12.23 -12.35
N LEU A 168 25.11 13.23 -12.18
CA LEU A 168 25.37 13.83 -10.87
C LEU A 168 24.14 14.51 -10.29
N THR A 169 23.37 15.24 -11.10
CA THR A 169 22.13 15.89 -10.66
C THR A 169 21.12 14.85 -10.17
N LEU A 170 20.97 13.72 -10.86
CA LEU A 170 20.08 12.65 -10.43
C LEU A 170 20.56 12.01 -9.12
N GLY A 171 21.86 11.75 -8.99
CA GLY A 171 22.46 11.27 -7.74
C GLY A 171 22.17 12.21 -6.56
N VAL A 172 22.48 13.49 -6.71
CA VAL A 172 22.23 14.51 -5.67
C VAL A 172 20.74 14.61 -5.33
N ALA A 173 19.85 14.61 -6.33
CA ALA A 173 18.41 14.65 -6.11
C ALA A 173 17.92 13.44 -5.32
N MET A 174 18.37 12.23 -5.67
CA MET A 174 18.00 11.01 -4.94
C MET A 174 18.54 11.03 -3.50
N GLY A 175 19.78 11.47 -3.29
CA GLY A 175 20.34 11.66 -1.95
C GLY A 175 19.54 12.67 -1.11
N ALA A 176 19.13 13.79 -1.71
CA ALA A 176 18.29 14.80 -1.05
C ALA A 176 16.92 14.23 -0.67
N VAL A 177 16.29 13.43 -1.53
CA VAL A 177 15.02 12.77 -1.22
C VAL A 177 15.17 11.83 -0.02
N MET A 178 16.29 11.08 0.08
CA MET A 178 16.55 10.20 1.22
C MET A 178 16.72 10.95 2.54
N GLU A 179 17.12 12.21 2.50
CA GLU A 179 17.24 13.07 3.70
C GLU A 179 15.93 13.79 4.03
N LEU A 180 15.18 14.21 3.01
CA LEU A 180 13.94 14.97 3.19
C LEU A 180 12.77 14.10 3.65
N ILE A 181 12.63 12.88 3.10
CA ILE A 181 11.48 12.00 3.45
C ILE A 181 11.41 11.74 4.97
N PRO A 182 12.48 11.32 5.67
CA PRO A 182 12.44 11.11 7.12
C PRO A 182 12.01 12.37 7.89
N ARG A 183 12.57 13.53 7.53
CA ARG A 183 12.31 14.80 8.21
C ARG A 183 10.85 15.22 8.06
N ILE A 184 10.33 15.16 6.85
CA ILE A 184 8.93 15.47 6.55
C ILE A 184 8.00 14.49 7.27
N THR A 185 8.32 13.20 7.23
CA THR A 185 7.53 12.16 7.92
C THR A 185 7.46 12.41 9.43
N GLY A 186 8.59 12.79 10.06
CA GLY A 186 8.63 13.15 11.48
C GLY A 186 7.69 14.30 11.83
N LEU A 187 7.73 15.39 11.05
CA LEU A 187 6.83 16.54 11.23
C LEU A 187 5.35 16.14 11.10
N PHE A 188 5.02 15.22 10.19
CA PHE A 188 3.65 14.70 10.08
C PHE A 188 3.23 13.91 11.33
N ILE A 189 4.09 13.05 11.88
CA ILE A 189 3.80 12.29 13.10
C ILE A 189 3.56 13.26 14.27
N GLU A 190 4.45 14.25 14.44
CA GLU A 190 4.32 15.27 15.49
C GLU A 190 3.01 16.07 15.36
N GLY A 191 2.67 16.49 14.14
CA GLY A 191 1.43 17.22 13.87
C GLY A 191 0.16 16.39 14.09
N LEU A 192 0.22 15.07 13.88
CA LEU A 192 -0.92 14.18 14.08
C LEU A 192 -1.07 13.67 15.51
N LYS A 193 0.00 13.69 16.32
CA LYS A 193 -0.01 13.20 17.69
C LYS A 193 -1.14 13.83 18.54
N PRO A 194 -1.37 15.16 18.53
CA PRO A 194 -2.48 15.77 19.25
C PRO A 194 -3.86 15.27 18.79
N ILE A 195 -4.04 15.04 17.49
CA ILE A 195 -5.30 14.53 16.92
C ILE A 195 -5.54 13.09 17.35
N SER A 196 -4.50 12.26 17.33
CA SER A 196 -4.57 10.87 17.79
C SER A 196 -4.98 10.79 19.26
N GLU A 197 -4.33 11.56 20.14
CA GLU A 197 -4.65 11.59 21.57
C GLU A 197 -6.06 12.15 21.83
N ALA A 198 -6.44 13.26 21.18
CA ALA A 198 -7.79 13.80 21.31
C ALA A 198 -8.87 12.81 20.84
N THR A 199 -8.61 12.09 19.75
CA THR A 199 -9.53 11.08 19.23
C THR A 199 -9.62 9.87 20.17
N LYS A 200 -8.51 9.41 20.76
CA LYS A 200 -8.49 8.38 21.80
C LYS A 200 -9.32 8.81 23.01
N GLU A 201 -9.14 10.04 23.50
CA GLU A 201 -9.93 10.58 24.60
C GLU A 201 -11.42 10.68 24.27
N LEU A 202 -11.78 11.17 23.07
CA LEU A 202 -13.17 11.25 22.62
C LEU A 202 -13.81 9.87 22.54
N ILE A 203 -13.10 8.88 22.03
CA ILE A 203 -13.56 7.49 21.96
C ILE A 203 -13.72 6.92 23.36
N ALA A 204 -12.74 7.10 24.25
CA ALA A 204 -12.81 6.65 25.65
C ALA A 204 -14.00 7.29 26.40
N ARG A 205 -14.27 8.59 26.17
CA ARG A 205 -15.39 9.32 26.80
C ARG A 205 -16.75 8.93 26.24
N LYS A 206 -16.93 8.90 24.92
CA LYS A 206 -18.23 8.62 24.25
C LYS A 206 -18.55 7.14 24.22
N PHE A 207 -17.54 6.28 24.13
CA PHE A 207 -17.71 4.84 24.07
C PHE A 207 -17.02 4.17 25.26
N LYS A 208 -17.52 4.45 26.47
CA LYS A 208 -17.11 3.79 27.74
C LYS A 208 -17.11 2.24 27.69
N LYS A 209 -17.74 1.64 26.68
CA LYS A 209 -17.80 0.18 26.40
C LYS A 209 -17.17 -0.26 25.07
N SER A 210 -16.59 0.64 24.26
CA SER A 210 -15.85 0.27 23.04
C SER A 210 -14.36 0.53 23.22
N SER A 211 -13.70 -0.37 23.93
CA SER A 211 -12.26 -0.37 24.00
C SER A 211 -11.65 -0.72 22.64
N GLY A 212 -10.76 0.16 22.16
CA GLY A 212 -9.79 -0.17 21.11
C GLY A 212 -10.25 -0.01 19.66
N LEU A 213 -11.04 1.01 19.32
CA LEU A 213 -11.14 1.45 17.92
C LEU A 213 -9.78 1.95 17.43
N TYR A 214 -9.50 1.75 16.15
CA TYR A 214 -8.30 2.27 15.49
C TYR A 214 -8.64 3.46 14.62
N ILE A 215 -7.70 4.40 14.52
CA ILE A 215 -7.78 5.50 13.56
C ILE A 215 -7.02 5.05 12.31
N GLY A 216 -7.72 4.97 11.19
CA GLY A 216 -7.15 4.59 9.90
C GLY A 216 -6.44 5.77 9.26
N MET A 217 -5.12 5.67 9.09
CA MET A 217 -4.25 6.72 8.57
C MET A 217 -3.38 6.23 7.40
N THR A 218 -2.77 7.19 6.71
CA THR A 218 -1.90 6.91 5.57
C THR A 218 -0.61 6.18 5.97
N PRO A 219 -0.13 5.22 5.15
CA PRO A 219 1.21 4.63 5.31
C PRO A 219 2.35 5.65 5.20
N ALA A 220 2.10 6.84 4.66
CA ALA A 220 3.09 7.92 4.55
C ALA A 220 3.67 8.34 5.91
N LEU A 221 2.99 8.02 7.02
CA LEU A 221 3.50 8.27 8.37
C LEU A 221 4.78 7.50 8.73
N VAL A 222 5.15 6.47 7.96
CA VAL A 222 6.30 5.63 8.31
C VAL A 222 7.23 5.31 7.13
N ILE A 223 7.00 5.92 5.96
CA ILE A 223 7.86 5.70 4.79
C ILE A 223 9.28 6.23 4.99
N GLY A 224 9.45 7.21 5.89
CA GLY A 224 10.76 7.71 6.31
C GLY A 224 11.60 6.74 7.15
N HIS A 225 11.09 5.55 7.46
CA HIS A 225 11.88 4.56 8.20
C HIS A 225 13.14 4.16 7.40
N PRO A 226 14.34 4.14 8.00
CA PRO A 226 15.59 3.89 7.28
C PRO A 226 15.60 2.60 6.45
N THR A 227 15.09 1.49 7.01
CA THR A 227 14.96 0.22 6.27
C THR A 227 14.05 0.35 5.04
N THR A 228 12.94 1.11 5.11
CA THR A 228 12.05 1.34 3.97
C THR A 228 12.80 2.04 2.85
N LEU A 229 13.55 3.09 3.18
CA LEU A 229 14.32 3.87 2.21
C LEU A 229 15.40 3.03 1.53
N VAL A 230 16.22 2.35 2.33
CA VAL A 230 17.28 1.49 1.80
C VAL A 230 16.71 0.41 0.89
N VAL A 231 15.75 -0.38 1.38
CA VAL A 231 15.26 -1.54 0.64
C VAL A 231 14.60 -1.10 -0.67
N SER A 232 13.79 -0.03 -0.64
CA SER A 232 13.17 0.52 -1.84
C SER A 232 14.24 0.95 -2.85
N LEU A 233 15.26 1.67 -2.38
CA LEU A 233 16.33 2.16 -3.22
C LEU A 233 17.15 1.03 -3.86
N LEU A 234 17.48 -0.02 -3.10
CA LEU A 234 18.19 -1.19 -3.63
C LEU A 234 17.35 -1.97 -4.65
N LEU A 235 16.02 -2.00 -4.49
CA LEU A 235 15.13 -2.71 -5.40
C LEU A 235 14.92 -1.98 -6.73
N ILE A 236 14.97 -0.65 -6.76
CA ILE A 236 14.79 0.15 -7.98
C ILE A 236 15.68 -0.34 -9.15
N PRO A 237 17.02 -0.41 -9.04
CA PRO A 237 17.84 -0.85 -10.16
C PRO A 237 17.57 -2.31 -10.52
N VAL A 238 17.32 -3.17 -9.53
CA VAL A 238 17.05 -4.60 -9.74
C VAL A 238 15.77 -4.79 -10.53
N ILE A 239 14.69 -4.09 -10.17
CA ILE A 239 13.40 -4.24 -10.86
C ILE A 239 13.41 -3.60 -12.24
N LEU A 240 14.20 -2.55 -12.48
CA LEU A 240 14.41 -2.00 -13.83
C LEU A 240 15.09 -3.02 -14.75
N VAL A 241 16.14 -3.69 -14.27
CA VAL A 241 16.81 -4.76 -15.03
C VAL A 241 15.86 -5.93 -15.27
N LEU A 242 15.15 -6.37 -14.23
CA LEU A 242 14.19 -7.48 -14.37
C LEU A 242 13.00 -7.13 -15.28
N ALA A 243 12.55 -5.88 -15.30
CA ALA A 243 11.50 -5.45 -16.24
C ALA A 243 11.90 -5.62 -17.71
N VAL A 244 13.19 -5.52 -18.02
CA VAL A 244 13.70 -5.72 -19.39
C VAL A 244 13.94 -7.21 -19.69
N ILE A 245 14.41 -7.99 -18.72
CA ILE A 245 14.85 -9.38 -18.94
C ILE A 245 13.72 -10.40 -18.77
N LEU A 246 12.71 -10.12 -17.94
CA LEU A 246 11.67 -11.09 -17.63
C LEU A 246 10.81 -11.41 -18.88
N PRO A 247 10.70 -12.70 -19.25
CA PRO A 247 10.00 -13.09 -20.48
C PRO A 247 8.51 -12.80 -20.37
N GLY A 248 7.95 -12.13 -21.37
CA GLY A 248 6.52 -11.80 -21.41
C GLY A 248 6.12 -10.60 -20.56
N ASN A 249 7.04 -9.98 -19.81
CA ASN A 249 6.80 -8.66 -19.23
C ASN A 249 6.84 -7.60 -20.33
N GLN A 250 5.83 -6.72 -20.36
CA GLN A 250 5.78 -5.58 -21.28
C GLN A 250 5.69 -4.25 -20.54
N PHE A 251 5.79 -4.28 -19.20
CA PHE A 251 5.69 -3.09 -18.37
C PHE A 251 7.06 -2.58 -17.90
N LEU A 252 7.33 -1.29 -18.12
CA LEU A 252 8.52 -0.62 -17.64
C LEU A 252 8.15 0.41 -16.53
N PRO A 253 8.56 0.20 -15.26
CA PRO A 253 8.02 0.93 -14.11
C PRO A 253 8.64 2.32 -13.86
N LEU A 254 9.07 3.07 -14.88
CA LEU A 254 9.85 4.31 -14.71
C LEU A 254 9.17 5.36 -13.80
N ALA A 255 7.90 5.67 -14.06
CA ALA A 255 7.15 6.66 -13.31
C ALA A 255 6.58 6.12 -11.97
N SER A 256 6.60 4.80 -11.78
CA SER A 256 6.13 4.14 -10.56
C SER A 256 7.22 3.92 -9.52
N LEU A 257 8.49 4.16 -9.85
CA LEU A 257 9.61 4.00 -8.90
C LEU A 257 9.40 4.83 -7.63
N ALA A 258 8.82 6.03 -7.77
CA ALA A 258 8.54 6.92 -6.65
C ALA A 258 7.53 6.35 -5.63
N GLY A 259 6.64 5.43 -6.04
CA GLY A 259 5.66 4.82 -5.15
C GLY A 259 6.17 3.57 -4.42
N MET A 260 7.38 3.08 -4.72
CA MET A 260 7.90 1.84 -4.14
C MET A 260 8.05 1.87 -2.61
N PHE A 261 8.24 3.05 -2.02
CA PHE A 261 8.31 3.21 -0.57
C PHE A 261 7.04 2.73 0.14
N TYR A 262 5.88 2.78 -0.52
CA TYR A 262 4.59 2.37 0.06
C TYR A 262 4.40 0.86 0.15
N LEU A 263 5.28 0.06 -0.46
CA LEU A 263 5.24 -1.40 -0.38
C LEU A 263 5.58 -1.90 1.04
N PHE A 264 6.44 -1.17 1.73
CA PHE A 264 7.15 -1.61 2.92
C PHE A 264 6.49 -1.34 4.30
N PRO A 265 5.68 -0.29 4.51
CA PRO A 265 5.09 0.05 5.80
C PRO A 265 4.43 -1.11 6.55
N LEU A 266 3.76 -2.04 5.87
CA LEU A 266 3.17 -3.22 6.51
C LEU A 266 4.02 -4.50 6.41
N ILE A 267 5.12 -4.47 5.65
CA ILE A 267 6.09 -5.57 5.55
C ILE A 267 7.12 -5.49 6.69
N LEU A 268 7.62 -4.30 7.03
CA LEU A 268 8.64 -4.14 8.06
C LEU A 268 8.21 -4.66 9.45
N PRO A 269 6.96 -4.46 9.91
CA PRO A 269 6.49 -5.07 11.15
C PRO A 269 6.54 -6.60 11.14
N ILE A 270 6.48 -7.24 9.96
CA ILE A 270 6.56 -8.69 9.79
C ILE A 270 8.03 -9.15 9.83
N THR A 271 8.91 -8.47 9.09
CA THR A 271 10.34 -8.78 9.00
C THR A 271 11.15 -8.22 10.17
N LYS A 272 10.51 -7.46 11.06
CA LYS A 272 11.12 -6.73 12.19
C LYS A 272 12.25 -5.80 11.74
N GLY A 273 12.09 -5.14 10.58
CA GLY A 273 13.07 -4.20 10.05
C GLY A 273 14.30 -4.82 9.39
N ASN A 274 14.31 -6.14 9.20
CA ASN A 274 15.39 -6.85 8.53
C ASN A 274 15.44 -6.50 7.03
N VAL A 275 16.49 -5.79 6.62
CA VAL A 275 16.75 -5.31 5.26
C VAL A 275 16.80 -6.49 4.28
N PHE A 276 17.52 -7.57 4.62
CA PHE A 276 17.69 -8.72 3.74
C PHE A 276 16.34 -9.41 3.45
N LYS A 277 15.58 -9.75 4.50
CA LYS A 277 14.27 -10.40 4.34
C LYS A 277 13.29 -9.48 3.63
N SER A 278 13.28 -8.20 3.97
CA SER A 278 12.40 -7.21 3.31
C SER A 278 12.75 -7.06 1.83
N PHE A 279 14.03 -7.06 1.48
CA PHE A 279 14.48 -7.02 0.08
C PHE A 279 14.01 -8.24 -0.70
N ILE A 280 14.20 -9.46 -0.17
CA ILE A 280 13.76 -10.69 -0.85
C ILE A 280 12.24 -10.72 -1.02
N ILE A 281 11.48 -10.37 0.03
CA ILE A 281 10.02 -10.30 -0.04
C ILE A 281 9.59 -9.25 -1.06
N GLY A 282 10.17 -8.06 -1.03
CA GLY A 282 9.91 -6.98 -1.97
C GLY A 282 10.22 -7.39 -3.41
N LEU A 283 11.35 -8.07 -3.64
CA LEU A 283 11.75 -8.57 -4.95
C LEU A 283 10.72 -9.56 -5.52
N ILE A 284 10.31 -10.55 -4.72
CA ILE A 284 9.30 -11.55 -5.14
C ILE A 284 7.98 -10.86 -5.48
N ILE A 285 7.53 -9.94 -4.62
CA ILE A 285 6.29 -9.19 -4.84
C ILE A 285 6.38 -8.33 -6.10
N LEU A 286 7.48 -7.63 -6.32
CA LEU A 286 7.66 -6.75 -7.48
C LEU A 286 7.76 -7.56 -8.79
N VAL A 287 8.44 -8.70 -8.78
CA VAL A 287 8.50 -9.61 -9.95
C VAL A 287 7.10 -10.10 -10.32
N ALA A 288 6.32 -10.57 -9.34
CA ALA A 288 4.92 -10.93 -9.57
C ALA A 288 4.11 -9.70 -10.04
N GLY A 289 4.40 -8.54 -9.44
CA GLY A 289 3.79 -7.26 -9.76
C GLY A 289 3.99 -6.81 -11.20
N LEU A 290 5.16 -7.05 -11.80
CA LEU A 290 5.43 -6.76 -13.20
C LEU A 290 4.51 -7.58 -14.13
N TYR A 291 4.37 -8.88 -13.87
CA TYR A 291 3.46 -9.75 -14.63
C TYR A 291 1.99 -9.35 -14.45
N ILE A 292 1.59 -9.09 -13.21
CA ILE A 292 0.23 -8.62 -12.90
C ILE A 292 -0.07 -7.32 -13.63
N THR A 293 0.86 -6.37 -13.60
CA THR A 293 0.69 -5.05 -14.23
C THR A 293 0.61 -5.19 -15.75
N THR A 294 1.46 -6.03 -16.35
CA THR A 294 1.39 -6.37 -17.79
C THR A 294 0.03 -6.96 -18.14
N ASN A 295 -0.50 -7.86 -17.31
CA ASN A 295 -1.79 -8.50 -17.54
C ASN A 295 -2.98 -7.53 -17.43
N LEU A 296 -2.93 -6.57 -16.50
CA LEU A 296 -4.00 -5.56 -16.32
C LEU A 296 -3.87 -4.35 -17.26
N ALA A 297 -2.74 -4.21 -17.98
CA ALA A 297 -2.48 -3.08 -18.85
C ALA A 297 -3.60 -2.79 -19.88
N PRO A 298 -4.26 -3.78 -20.52
CA PRO A 298 -5.35 -3.49 -21.46
C PRO A 298 -6.57 -2.84 -20.78
N ALA A 299 -6.92 -3.26 -19.56
CA ALA A 299 -8.03 -2.68 -18.81
C ALA A 299 -7.71 -1.27 -18.33
N PHE A 300 -6.48 -1.07 -17.85
CA PHE A 300 -5.96 0.25 -17.47
C PHE A 300 -5.94 1.20 -18.65
N THR A 301 -5.49 0.74 -19.82
CA THR A 301 -5.43 1.53 -21.06
C THR A 301 -6.80 2.04 -21.48
N LYS A 302 -7.83 1.18 -21.43
CA LYS A 302 -9.21 1.61 -21.70
C LYS A 302 -9.66 2.73 -20.77
N ALA A 303 -9.37 2.58 -19.47
CA ALA A 303 -9.70 3.61 -18.47
C ALA A 303 -8.94 4.93 -18.72
N ALA A 304 -7.65 4.84 -19.05
CA ALA A 304 -6.81 6.01 -19.34
C ALA A 304 -7.29 6.77 -20.58
N VAL A 305 -7.63 6.06 -21.66
CA VAL A 305 -8.13 6.66 -22.91
C VAL A 305 -9.49 7.33 -22.69
N ASP A 306 -10.41 6.68 -21.97
CA ASP A 306 -11.73 7.25 -21.68
C ASP A 306 -11.59 8.55 -20.87
N VAL A 307 -10.81 8.53 -19.78
CA VAL A 307 -10.58 9.73 -18.96
C VAL A 307 -9.86 10.82 -19.75
N TYR A 308 -8.91 10.48 -20.61
CA TYR A 308 -8.24 11.45 -21.47
C TYR A 308 -9.22 12.18 -22.40
N GLN A 309 -10.19 11.47 -22.97
CA GLN A 309 -11.20 12.02 -23.87
C GLN A 309 -12.25 12.86 -23.13
N ASN A 310 -12.67 12.41 -21.95
CA ASN A 310 -13.81 12.96 -21.24
C ASN A 310 -13.45 13.98 -20.14
N ALA A 311 -12.21 14.02 -19.67
CA ALA A 311 -11.80 14.98 -18.64
C ALA A 311 -11.95 16.42 -19.17
N GLY A 312 -12.50 17.32 -18.35
CA GLY A 312 -12.54 18.76 -18.66
C GLY A 312 -11.24 19.48 -18.30
N ASP A 313 -10.47 18.94 -17.35
CA ASP A 313 -9.25 19.54 -16.82
C ASP A 313 -8.01 19.08 -17.59
N GLN A 314 -7.21 20.04 -18.09
CA GLN A 314 -5.99 19.77 -18.83
C GLN A 314 -4.92 19.05 -17.98
N SER A 315 -4.84 19.35 -16.68
CA SER A 315 -3.88 18.71 -15.77
C SER A 315 -4.15 17.21 -15.63
N VAL A 316 -5.42 16.80 -15.63
CA VAL A 316 -5.84 15.40 -15.62
C VAL A 316 -5.48 14.75 -16.95
N LYS A 317 -5.75 15.40 -18.09
CA LYS A 317 -5.37 14.88 -19.41
C LYS A 317 -3.88 14.63 -19.52
N ASP A 318 -3.06 15.56 -19.04
CA ASP A 318 -1.61 15.44 -19.08
C ASP A 318 -1.11 14.30 -18.18
N ALA A 319 -1.76 14.07 -17.03
CA ALA A 319 -1.43 12.98 -16.12
C ALA A 319 -1.74 11.59 -16.71
N VAL A 320 -2.85 11.45 -17.45
CA VAL A 320 -3.33 10.15 -17.97
C VAL A 320 -2.92 9.88 -19.42
N LYS A 321 -2.28 10.85 -20.09
CA LYS A 321 -1.81 10.73 -21.47
C LYS A 321 -0.81 9.58 -21.59
N ILE A 322 -1.07 8.66 -22.51
CA ILE A 322 -0.14 7.58 -22.84
C ILE A 322 1.12 8.20 -23.46
N PRO A 323 2.32 7.94 -22.90
CA PRO A 323 3.56 8.49 -23.45
C PRO A 323 3.81 8.01 -24.88
N ALA A 324 4.42 8.87 -25.70
CA ALA A 324 4.79 8.51 -27.07
C ALA A 324 5.74 7.28 -27.07
N GLY A 325 5.50 6.34 -27.99
CA GLY A 325 6.24 5.09 -28.08
C GLY A 325 5.69 3.94 -27.24
N PHE A 326 4.62 4.15 -26.47
CA PHE A 326 3.92 3.10 -25.72
C PHE A 326 2.53 2.82 -26.31
N SER A 327 2.18 1.54 -26.44
CA SER A 327 0.83 1.10 -26.87
C SER A 327 -0.18 1.12 -25.74
N ASP A 328 0.28 0.77 -24.53
CA ASP A 328 -0.57 0.54 -23.37
C ASP A 328 -0.12 1.37 -22.16
N ALA A 329 -1.11 1.76 -21.37
CA ALA A 329 -0.94 2.39 -20.08
C ALA A 329 -1.03 1.36 -18.95
N ALA A 330 -0.12 1.46 -17.99
CA ALA A 330 -0.25 0.80 -16.70
C ALA A 330 0.50 1.59 -15.63
N ALA A 331 0.22 1.29 -14.36
CA ALA A 331 0.96 1.81 -13.21
C ALA A 331 1.22 0.67 -12.23
N LEU A 332 2.45 0.58 -11.71
CA LEU A 332 2.76 -0.40 -10.68
C LEU A 332 1.93 -0.12 -9.41
N ASP A 333 1.72 1.16 -9.14
CA ASP A 333 1.11 1.70 -7.94
C ASP A 333 -0.34 1.22 -7.84
N PHE A 334 -0.56 0.24 -6.97
CA PHE A 334 -1.77 -0.56 -6.80
C PHE A 334 -2.13 -1.57 -7.90
N ALA A 335 -1.90 -1.28 -9.19
CA ALA A 335 -2.23 -2.27 -10.23
C ALA A 335 -1.35 -3.53 -10.15
N SER A 336 -0.14 -3.44 -9.59
CA SER A 336 0.73 -4.61 -9.34
C SER A 336 0.29 -5.47 -8.16
N SER A 337 -0.73 -5.06 -7.41
CA SER A 337 -1.18 -5.80 -6.22
C SER A 337 -1.90 -7.09 -6.64
N PRO A 338 -1.53 -8.25 -6.07
CA PRO A 338 -2.32 -9.48 -6.21
C PRO A 338 -3.79 -9.29 -5.80
N PHE A 339 -4.03 -8.32 -4.92
CA PHE A 339 -5.36 -7.95 -4.48
C PHE A 339 -6.19 -7.31 -5.59
N SER A 340 -5.63 -6.33 -6.32
CA SER A 340 -6.32 -5.69 -7.44
C SER A 340 -6.53 -6.66 -8.60
N TRP A 341 -5.52 -7.50 -8.90
CA TRP A 341 -5.59 -8.56 -9.90
C TRP A 341 -6.69 -9.59 -9.62
N MET A 342 -6.71 -10.13 -8.39
CA MET A 342 -7.71 -11.11 -7.97
C MET A 342 -9.12 -10.54 -8.04
N LEU A 343 -9.33 -9.32 -7.53
CA LEU A 343 -10.64 -8.66 -7.56
C LEU A 343 -11.12 -8.40 -9.00
N TYR A 344 -10.21 -7.96 -9.88
CA TYR A 344 -10.52 -7.75 -11.29
C TYR A 344 -10.96 -9.07 -11.95
N HIS A 345 -10.17 -10.14 -11.89
CA HIS A 345 -10.51 -11.38 -12.58
C HIS A 345 -11.72 -12.11 -11.98
N LEU A 346 -11.87 -12.11 -10.66
CA LEU A 346 -13.03 -12.69 -10.02
C LEU A 346 -14.30 -11.85 -10.26
N THR A 347 -14.20 -10.58 -10.61
CA THR A 347 -15.41 -9.79 -10.94
C THR A 347 -15.72 -9.81 -12.44
N VAL A 348 -14.69 -9.68 -13.28
CA VAL A 348 -14.83 -9.41 -14.71
C VAL A 348 -14.71 -10.67 -15.56
N THR A 349 -13.70 -11.51 -15.28
CA THR A 349 -13.37 -12.67 -16.12
C THR A 349 -14.23 -13.88 -15.76
N ILE A 350 -14.35 -14.22 -14.48
CA ILE A 350 -15.11 -15.38 -14.00
C ILE A 350 -16.51 -14.92 -13.60
N LYS A 351 -17.39 -14.76 -14.59
CA LYS A 351 -18.75 -14.24 -14.38
C LYS A 351 -19.55 -15.12 -13.41
N TYR A 352 -20.30 -14.47 -12.51
CA TYR A 352 -21.19 -15.03 -11.48
C TYR A 352 -20.52 -15.89 -10.40
N VAL A 353 -19.70 -16.87 -10.77
CA VAL A 353 -18.97 -17.72 -9.82
C VAL A 353 -17.91 -16.92 -9.06
N GLY A 354 -17.15 -16.07 -9.75
CA GLY A 354 -16.12 -15.24 -9.14
C GLY A 354 -16.69 -14.23 -8.13
N PRO A 355 -17.76 -13.46 -8.44
CA PRO A 355 -18.41 -12.61 -7.47
C PRO A 355 -18.99 -13.39 -6.27
N ALA A 356 -19.57 -14.57 -6.49
CA ALA A 356 -20.06 -15.40 -5.39
C ALA A 356 -18.93 -15.84 -4.45
N ILE A 357 -17.78 -16.24 -4.99
CA ILE A 357 -16.58 -16.56 -4.21
C ILE A 357 -16.12 -15.34 -3.42
N LEU A 358 -16.06 -14.15 -4.04
CA LEU A 358 -15.67 -12.92 -3.37
C LEU A 358 -16.61 -12.57 -2.21
N VAL A 359 -17.91 -12.69 -2.40
CA VAL A 359 -18.91 -12.43 -1.34
C VAL A 359 -18.72 -13.42 -0.20
N LEU A 360 -18.67 -14.72 -0.49
CA LEU A 360 -18.51 -15.75 0.55
C LEU A 360 -17.20 -15.57 1.32
N PHE A 361 -16.09 -15.36 0.61
CA PHE A 361 -14.79 -15.11 1.23
C PHE A 361 -14.82 -13.86 2.12
N THR A 362 -15.39 -12.77 1.61
CA THR A 362 -15.49 -11.50 2.34
C THR A 362 -16.36 -11.65 3.59
N LEU A 363 -17.51 -12.32 3.50
CA LEU A 363 -18.35 -12.63 4.66
C LEU A 363 -17.61 -13.48 5.70
N CYS A 364 -16.89 -14.52 5.26
CA CYS A 364 -16.06 -15.33 6.15
C CYS A 364 -15.00 -14.49 6.87
N MET A 365 -14.32 -13.59 6.15
CA MET A 365 -13.32 -12.68 6.72
C MET A 365 -13.94 -11.67 7.69
N MET A 366 -15.12 -11.12 7.37
CA MET A 366 -15.86 -10.22 8.26
C MET A 366 -16.26 -10.94 9.56
N LEU A 367 -16.77 -12.17 9.46
CA LEU A 367 -17.15 -12.98 10.62
C LEU A 367 -15.93 -13.36 11.46
N TRP A 368 -14.82 -13.72 10.82
CA TRP A 368 -13.55 -13.97 11.51
C TRP A 368 -13.05 -12.75 12.27
N ASN A 369 -13.03 -11.58 11.62
CA ASN A 369 -12.59 -10.34 12.26
C ASN A 369 -13.53 -9.96 13.42
N ARG A 370 -14.85 -10.06 13.22
CA ARG A 370 -15.84 -9.85 14.28
C ARG A 370 -15.62 -10.76 15.49
N ARG A 371 -15.33 -12.05 15.27
CA ARG A 371 -15.02 -12.98 16.38
C ARG A 371 -13.79 -12.54 17.17
N ARG A 372 -12.74 -12.05 16.49
CA ARG A 372 -11.55 -11.49 17.14
C ARG A 372 -11.88 -10.25 17.95
N ILE A 373 -12.59 -9.29 17.36
CA ILE A 373 -12.98 -8.02 17.99
C ILE A 373 -13.83 -8.26 19.25
N VAL A 374 -14.82 -9.15 19.16
CA VAL A 374 -15.70 -9.48 20.29
C VAL A 374 -14.93 -10.21 21.39
N LYS A 375 -13.99 -11.11 21.04
CA LYS A 375 -13.15 -11.81 22.01
C LYS A 375 -12.23 -10.82 22.76
N GLU A 376 -11.57 -9.91 22.04
CA GLU A 376 -10.75 -8.84 22.64
C GLU A 376 -11.59 -7.95 23.57
N GLY A 377 -12.78 -7.55 23.15
CA GLY A 377 -13.66 -6.72 23.98
C GLY A 377 -14.09 -7.41 25.28
N LYS A 378 -14.34 -8.73 25.26
CA LYS A 378 -14.65 -9.51 26.47
C LYS A 378 -13.47 -9.61 27.43
N LEU A 379 -12.27 -9.84 26.90
CA LEU A 379 -11.05 -9.90 27.71
C LEU A 379 -10.80 -8.58 28.43
N HIS A 380 -10.92 -7.47 27.70
CA HIS A 380 -10.72 -6.15 28.28
C HIS A 380 -11.78 -5.79 29.34
N ALA A 381 -13.05 -6.16 29.12
CA ALA A 381 -14.09 -5.98 30.13
C ALA A 381 -13.77 -6.76 31.42
N ALA A 382 -13.26 -7.99 31.30
CA ALA A 382 -12.86 -8.81 32.45
C ALA A 382 -11.64 -8.22 33.19
N GLU A 383 -10.67 -7.63 32.48
CA GLU A 383 -9.52 -6.94 33.08
C GLU A 383 -9.94 -5.71 33.89
N VAL A 384 -10.86 -4.90 33.35
CA VAL A 384 -11.41 -3.72 34.05
C VAL A 384 -12.19 -4.14 35.30
N GLU A 385 -13.06 -5.15 35.19
CA GLU A 385 -13.80 -5.67 36.35
C GLU A 385 -12.87 -6.27 37.43
N ALA A 386 -11.72 -6.85 37.04
CA ALA A 386 -10.73 -7.35 37.98
C ALA A 386 -9.96 -6.21 38.69
N GLN A 387 -9.66 -5.11 37.98
CA GLN A 387 -9.05 -3.91 38.56
C GLN A 387 -9.99 -3.14 39.50
N GLU A 388 -11.30 -3.16 39.26
CA GLU A 388 -12.28 -2.50 40.14
C GLU A 388 -12.58 -3.31 41.42
N ARG A 389 -12.22 -4.60 41.45
CA ARG A 389 -12.47 -5.50 42.60
C ARG A 389 -11.26 -5.73 43.50
N GLY A 390 -10.06 -5.32 43.08
CA GLY A 390 -8.82 -5.38 43.87
C GLY A 390 -8.44 -3.99 44.34
#